data_AF-M8EAZ1-F1
#
_entry.id   AF-M8EAZ1-F1
#
_cell.length_a   1.000
_cell.length_b   1.000
_cell.length_c   1.000
_cell.angle_alpha   90.00
_cell.angle_beta   90.00
_cell.angle_gamma   90.00
#
_symmetry.space_group_name_H-M   'P 1'
#
loop_
_entity.id
_entity.type
_entity.pdbx_description
1 polymer ?
#
loop_
_entity_poly.entity_id
_entity_poly.type
_entity_poly.pdbx_seq_one_letter_code
_entity_poly.pdbx_strand_id
1 'polypeptide(L)' 'MKIPELLRKKGISLRELSRLTDIRHAALSELANQKRQNINFQHIERIADTFKIDDIREIIDLVDTKEVKS' A
#
# COMPACT_ATOMS: atom_id res chain seq x y z
N MET A 1 -5.26 2.76 1.17
CA MET A 1 -3.83 2.33 1.11
C MET A 1 -3.11 3.28 0.20
N LYS A 2 -2.01 3.86 0.67
CA LYS A 2 -1.27 4.93 -0.01
C LYS A 2 -0.19 4.40 -0.95
N ILE A 3 -0.49 3.29 -1.65
CA ILE A 3 0.49 2.63 -2.52
C ILE A 3 1.00 3.59 -3.61
N PRO A 4 0.16 4.31 -4.37
CA PRO A 4 0.64 5.23 -5.39
C PRO A 4 1.55 6.34 -4.83
N GLU A 5 1.21 6.89 -3.67
CA GLU A 5 2.03 7.89 -2.98
C GLU A 5 3.37 7.32 -2.53
N LEU A 6 3.35 6.12 -1.95
CA LEU A 6 4.55 5.43 -1.48
C LEU A 6 5.51 5.13 -2.63
N LEU A 7 4.99 4.61 -3.76
CA LEU A 7 5.78 4.36 -4.97
C LEU A 7 6.44 5.63 -5.49
N ARG A 8 5.68 6.75 -5.55
CA ARG A 8 6.20 8.05 -5.96
C ARG A 8 7.27 8.57 -5.01
N LYS A 9 7.03 8.50 -3.69
CA LYS A 9 7.98 8.96 -2.65
C LYS A 9 9.29 8.18 -2.68
N LYS A 10 9.23 6.86 -2.97
CA LYS A 10 10.39 5.97 -3.01
C LYS A 10 11.03 5.86 -4.41
N GLY A 11 10.40 6.41 -5.46
CA GLY A 11 10.90 6.36 -6.82
C GLY A 11 10.94 4.95 -7.43
N ILE A 12 10.03 4.06 -7.02
CA ILE A 12 10.01 2.65 -7.44
C ILE A 12 8.72 2.29 -8.19
N SER A 13 8.79 1.24 -9.00
CA SER A 13 7.61 0.69 -9.67
C SER A 13 6.82 -0.26 -8.75
N LEU A 14 5.55 -0.51 -9.08
CA LEU A 14 4.74 -1.53 -8.39
C LEU A 14 5.34 -2.94 -8.51
N ARG A 15 6.04 -3.23 -9.61
CA ARG A 15 6.78 -4.49 -9.80
C ARG A 15 7.95 -4.59 -8.82
N GLU A 16 8.65 -3.49 -8.62
CA GLU A 16 9.75 -3.43 -7.66
C GLU A 16 9.24 -3.56 -6.22
N LEU A 17 8.14 -2.88 -5.87
CA LEU A 17 7.50 -3.07 -4.56
C LEU A 17 7.13 -4.53 -4.30
N SER A 18 6.58 -5.22 -5.31
CA SER A 18 6.24 -6.65 -5.22
C SER A 18 7.47 -7.51 -4.89
N ARG A 19 8.60 -7.23 -5.54
CA ARG A 19 9.87 -7.94 -5.31
C ARG A 19 10.43 -7.67 -3.91
N LEU A 20 10.40 -6.41 -3.46
CA LEU A 20 10.98 -5.99 -2.18
C LEU A 20 10.18 -6.52 -0.98
N THR A 21 8.86 -6.53 -1.09
CA THR A 21 7.95 -6.94 0.01
C THR A 21 7.54 -8.40 -0.06
N ASP A 22 7.88 -9.08 -1.15
CA ASP A 22 7.40 -10.43 -1.51
C ASP A 22 5.85 -10.55 -1.47
N ILE A 23 5.15 -9.44 -1.71
CA ILE A 23 3.70 -9.41 -1.91
C ILE A 23 3.43 -9.56 -3.40
N ARG A 24 2.48 -10.42 -3.78
CA ARG A 24 2.12 -10.63 -5.19
C ARG A 24 1.75 -9.31 -5.88
N HIS A 25 2.32 -9.09 -7.06
CA HIS A 25 2.06 -7.90 -7.87
C HIS A 25 0.56 -7.67 -8.13
N ALA A 26 -0.20 -8.73 -8.42
CA ALA A 26 -1.65 -8.64 -8.61
C ALA A 26 -2.37 -8.12 -7.36
N ALA A 27 -2.01 -8.60 -6.17
CA ALA A 27 -2.59 -8.13 -4.92
C ALA A 27 -2.26 -6.65 -4.65
N LEU A 28 -1.01 -6.24 -4.89
CA LEU A 28 -0.62 -4.83 -4.79
C LEU A 28 -1.36 -3.95 -5.81
N SER A 29 -1.58 -4.44 -7.02
CA SER A 29 -2.34 -3.74 -8.06
C SER A 29 -3.80 -3.55 -7.68
N GLU A 30 -4.45 -4.59 -7.14
CA GLU A 30 -5.83 -4.50 -6.63
C GLU A 30 -5.96 -3.48 -5.48
N LEU A 31 -4.98 -3.49 -4.55
CA LEU A 31 -4.94 -2.58 -3.41
C LEU A 31 -4.67 -1.13 -3.84
N ALA A 32 -3.78 -0.92 -4.82
CA ALA A 32 -3.47 0.40 -5.35
C ALA A 32 -4.66 1.02 -6.09
N ASN A 33 -5.45 0.20 -6.78
CA ASN A 33 -6.62 0.63 -7.56
C ASN A 33 -7.93 0.58 -6.77
N GLN A 34 -7.89 0.37 -5.45
CA GLN A 34 -9.06 0.31 -4.55
C GLN A 34 -10.12 -0.76 -4.92
N LYS A 35 -9.84 -1.65 -5.88
CA LYS A 35 -10.71 -2.76 -6.27
C LYS A 35 -10.85 -3.81 -5.16
N ARG A 36 -9.89 -3.83 -4.24
CA ARG A 36 -9.90 -4.65 -3.03
C ARG A 36 -9.77 -3.76 -1.80
N GLN A 37 -10.75 -3.87 -0.90
CA GLN A 37 -10.72 -3.16 0.39
C GLN A 37 -10.10 -4.01 1.52
N ASN A 38 -10.12 -5.34 1.40
CA ASN A 38 -9.54 -6.23 2.40
C ASN A 38 -8.01 -6.28 2.30
N ILE A 39 -7.36 -5.58 3.23
CA ILE A 39 -5.92 -5.64 3.49
C ILE A 39 -5.64 -6.55 4.69
N ASN A 40 -4.60 -7.38 4.61
CA ASN A 40 -4.08 -8.15 5.74
C ASN A 40 -2.97 -7.33 6.43
N PHE A 41 -2.93 -7.33 7.77
CA PHE A 41 -1.85 -6.73 8.56
C PHE A 41 -0.45 -7.18 8.13
N GLN A 42 -0.28 -8.42 7.68
CA GLN A 42 1.00 -8.93 7.15
C GLN A 42 1.49 -8.15 5.92
N HIS A 43 0.59 -7.59 5.10
CA HIS A 43 1.02 -6.73 4.00
C HIS A 43 1.58 -5.40 4.52
N ILE A 44 0.94 -4.85 5.55
CA ILE A 44 1.36 -3.59 6.17
C ILE A 44 2.75 -3.78 6.82
N GLU A 45 2.91 -4.84 7.61
CA GLU A 45 4.16 -5.22 8.26
C GLU A 45 5.30 -5.36 7.25
N ARG A 46 5.10 -6.12 6.17
CA ARG A 46 6.12 -6.31 5.13
C ARG A 46 6.51 -5.01 4.44
N ILE A 47 5.52 -4.13 4.14
CA ILE A 47 5.79 -2.82 3.56
C ILE A 47 6.59 -1.96 4.56
N ALA A 48 6.20 -1.96 5.84
CA ALA A 48 6.86 -1.21 6.89
C ALA A 48 8.31 -1.66 7.08
N ASP A 49 8.54 -2.97 7.20
CA ASP A 49 9.87 -3.57 7.37
C ASP A 49 10.81 -3.32 6.19
N THR A 50 10.26 -3.38 4.97
CA THR A 50 11.00 -3.14 3.72
C THR A 50 11.51 -1.71 3.65
N PHE A 51 10.69 -0.74 4.08
CA PHE A 51 11.02 0.68 3.95
C PHE A 51 11.45 1.36 5.25
N LYS A 52 11.58 0.60 6.35
CA LYS A 52 11.86 1.10 7.70
C LYS A 52 10.91 2.23 8.08
N ILE A 53 9.63 1.96 7.93
CA ILE A 53 8.55 2.90 8.28
C ILE A 53 8.10 2.57 9.70
N ASP A 54 8.29 3.53 10.61
CA ASP A 54 7.83 3.41 12.00
C ASP A 54 6.40 3.96 12.17
N ASP A 55 5.93 4.81 11.25
CA ASP A 55 4.59 5.39 11.27
C ASP A 55 3.69 4.78 10.19
N ILE A 56 2.74 3.94 10.62
CA ILE A 56 1.77 3.26 9.75
C ILE A 56 0.95 4.24 8.88
N ARG A 57 0.84 5.52 9.26
CA ARG A 57 0.14 6.56 8.47
C ARG A 57 0.84 6.91 7.15
N GLU A 58 2.09 6.47 6.98
CA GLU A 58 2.76 6.51 5.68
C GLU A 58 2.21 5.46 4.70
N ILE A 59 1.52 4.43 5.21
CA ILE A 59 1.02 3.29 4.44
C ILE A 59 -0.51 3.35 4.28
N ILE A 60 -1.24 3.76 5.31
CA ILE A 60 -2.71 3.80 5.34
C ILE A 60 -3.23 5.12 5.88
N ASP A 61 -4.39 5.55 5.38
CA ASP A 61 -5.18 6.63 5.96
C ASP A 61 -6.56 6.07 6.33
N LEU A 62 -7.13 6.59 7.42
CA LEU A 62 -8.54 6.39 7.76
C LEU A 62 -9.33 7.51 7.11
N VAL A 63 -10.39 7.15 6.38
CA VAL A 63 -11.29 8.10 5.71
C VAL A 63 -12.71 7.88 6.21
N ASP A 64 -13.49 8.96 6.31
CA ASP A 64 -14.92 8.83 6.58
C ASP A 64 -15.60 8.20 5.36
N THR A 65 -16.43 7.20 5.61
CA THR A 65 -17.16 6.47 4.55
C THR A 65 -18.17 7.35 3.83
N LYS A 66 -18.49 8.54 4.38
CA LYS A 66 -19.36 9.53 3.75
C LYS A 66 -18.66 10.45 2.74
N GLU A 67 -17.33 10.49 2.74
CA GLU A 67 -16.54 11.35 1.84
C GLU A 67 -16.09 10.67 0.54
N VAL A 68 -16.26 9.35 0.42
CA VAL A 68 -15.98 8.63 -0.83
C VAL A 68 -17.13 8.86 -1.82
N LYS A 69 -17.26 10.09 -2.30
CA LYS A 69 -18.12 10.45 -3.43
C LYS A 69 -17.31 10.44 -4.72
N SER A 70 -17.74 9.53 -5.61
CA SER A 70 -17.63 9.53 -7.08
C SER A 70 -16.24 9.46 -7.70
#